data_AF-A0A8S0XRP8-F1
#
_entry.id   AF-A0A8S0XRP8-F1
#
_cell.length_a   1.000
_cell.length_b   1.000
_cell.length_c   1.000
_cell.angle_alpha   90.00
_cell.angle_beta   90.00
_cell.angle_gamma   90.00
#
_symmetry.space_group_name_H-M   'P 1'
#
loop_
_entity.id
_entity.type
_entity.pdbx_description
1 polymer ?
#
loop_
_entity_poly.entity_id
_entity_poly.type
_entity_poly.pdbx_seq_one_letter_code
_entity_poly.pdbx_strand_id
1 'polypeptide(L)'
;MSRPPLNMTTSLDYFSCLEMSGSASSSDSWTPRRELQLPTELLHKIILWVISDSVHAICVSPEDTTWEKNVMNTFHAISPVFKAIANEVAIKAFDIPKSVRQDDDSLLATMRDIFLYLNRLGMRLRHPSEWGSVSFQTIDCSASSFVFAYALYLSCISLRRNASRSPRDVFESTHKVILSALTQSEALCDRVFPAEVTDVLRDSIQEEYDLARHGLVIVQAFNNLHDYATSMLVLQPTEEEDGSGPVTAVRSLIHGSLCRVEAVHEAYSSVLSKKAVRDEPRIYQLPGVLPALRKVYGLTFVEDEYDLQRRLQKIVDKWSDGCPFLNKNADVTRLPCEGCTHTH
;
A
#
# COMPACT_ATOMS: atom_id res chain seq x y z
N MET A 1 -51.47 -9.18 12.66
CA MET A 1 -51.23 -7.72 12.85
C MET A 1 -50.09 -7.34 11.95
N SER A 2 -50.44 -6.85 10.77
CA SER A 2 -49.55 -6.59 9.66
C SER A 2 -49.18 -5.11 9.67
N ARG A 3 -47.87 -4.81 9.60
CA ARG A 3 -47.36 -3.48 9.25
C ARG A 3 -46.38 -3.62 8.07
N PRO A 4 -46.34 -2.62 7.18
CA PRO A 4 -45.91 -2.78 5.79
C PRO A 4 -44.43 -2.42 5.58
N PRO A 5 -43.85 -2.75 4.41
CA PRO A 5 -42.52 -2.30 4.04
C PRO A 5 -42.55 -0.81 3.65
N LEU A 6 -41.57 -0.06 4.15
CA LEU A 6 -41.29 1.31 3.72
C LEU A 6 -40.53 1.26 2.39
N ASN A 7 -41.24 1.52 1.31
CA ASN A 7 -40.66 2.02 0.06
C ASN A 7 -40.17 3.44 0.30
N MET A 8 -38.87 3.69 0.14
CA MET A 8 -38.35 5.02 -0.14
C MET A 8 -37.86 5.04 -1.59
N THR A 9 -38.79 5.36 -2.48
CA THR A 9 -38.53 6.01 -3.76
C THR A 9 -38.20 7.48 -3.48
N THR A 10 -36.95 7.89 -3.65
CA THR A 10 -36.60 9.30 -3.84
C THR A 10 -36.32 9.54 -5.31
N SER A 11 -37.39 9.95 -5.98
CA SER A 11 -37.36 10.81 -7.16
C SER A 11 -36.80 12.17 -6.74
N LEU A 12 -35.70 12.60 -7.35
CA LEU A 12 -35.32 14.00 -7.42
C LEU A 12 -34.75 14.25 -8.82
N ASP A 13 -35.69 14.54 -9.72
CA ASP A 13 -35.50 15.45 -10.84
C ASP A 13 -34.82 16.72 -10.35
N TYR A 14 -33.66 17.10 -10.93
CA TYR A 14 -33.22 18.48 -11.05
C TYR A 14 -32.01 18.55 -11.99
N PHE A 15 -32.25 18.52 -13.30
CA PHE A 15 -31.42 19.19 -14.31
C PHE A 15 -32.28 19.48 -15.55
N SER A 16 -33.30 20.31 -15.35
CA SER A 16 -33.97 21.04 -16.43
C SER A 16 -33.32 22.43 -16.53
N CYS A 17 -32.30 22.56 -17.38
CA CYS A 17 -31.85 23.87 -17.84
C CYS A 17 -32.52 24.19 -19.18
N LEU A 18 -33.57 25.00 -19.07
CA LEU A 18 -34.14 25.93 -20.04
C LEU A 18 -33.78 25.72 -21.52
N GLU A 19 -34.79 25.31 -22.29
CA GLU A 19 -35.00 25.82 -23.64
C GLU A 19 -35.14 27.35 -23.58
N MET A 20 -34.11 28.07 -24.01
CA MET A 20 -34.25 29.46 -24.44
C MET A 20 -34.31 29.49 -25.96
N SER A 21 -35.54 29.51 -26.47
CA SER A 21 -35.85 30.00 -27.79
C SER A 21 -35.55 31.50 -27.83
N GLY A 22 -34.40 31.86 -28.40
CA GLY A 22 -33.95 33.23 -28.57
C GLY A 22 -33.21 33.38 -29.91
N SER A 23 -33.84 34.15 -30.79
CA SER A 23 -33.37 34.71 -32.07
C SER A 23 -31.86 34.73 -32.33
N ALA A 24 -31.48 34.35 -33.54
CA ALA A 24 -30.16 34.53 -34.14
C ALA A 24 -29.61 35.96 -33.95
N SER A 25 -28.52 36.08 -33.20
CA SER A 25 -27.59 37.20 -33.27
C SER A 25 -26.16 36.70 -33.03
N SER A 26 -25.28 37.07 -33.96
CA SER A 26 -23.80 36.98 -33.95
C SER A 26 -23.16 35.90 -33.07
N SER A 27 -22.58 34.90 -33.72
CA SER A 27 -21.54 34.03 -33.17
C SER A 27 -20.31 34.85 -32.75
N ASP A 28 -20.37 35.48 -31.58
CA ASP A 28 -19.20 35.94 -30.88
C ASP A 28 -18.46 34.69 -30.37
N SER A 29 -17.51 34.22 -31.17
CA SER A 29 -16.53 33.25 -30.73
C SER A 29 -15.81 33.86 -29.54
N TRP A 30 -16.10 33.38 -28.33
CA TRP A 30 -15.27 33.69 -27.17
C TRP A 30 -13.89 33.11 -27.45
N THR A 31 -12.99 33.95 -27.98
CA THR A 31 -11.56 33.64 -28.04
C THR A 31 -10.97 34.16 -26.72
N PRO A 32 -10.53 33.27 -25.80
CA PRO A 32 -9.84 33.72 -24.61
C PRO A 32 -8.69 34.62 -25.04
N ARG A 33 -8.57 35.80 -24.44
CA ARG A 33 -7.44 36.71 -24.69
C ARG A 33 -6.16 35.89 -24.53
N ARG A 34 -5.24 35.96 -25.52
CA ARG A 34 -3.97 35.20 -25.51
C ARG A 34 -3.18 35.36 -24.21
N GLU A 35 -3.37 36.47 -23.52
CA GLU A 35 -2.79 36.82 -22.22
C GLU A 35 -3.27 35.96 -21.04
N LEU A 36 -4.34 35.16 -21.20
CA LEU A 36 -4.91 34.28 -20.17
C LEU A 36 -4.74 32.79 -20.48
N GLN A 37 -4.03 32.43 -21.56
CA GLN A 37 -3.77 31.03 -21.89
C GLN A 37 -2.58 30.50 -21.10
N LEU A 38 -2.77 29.35 -20.45
CA LEU A 38 -1.68 28.62 -19.82
C LEU A 38 -0.63 28.23 -20.88
N PRO A 39 0.67 28.47 -20.63
CA PRO A 39 1.74 27.92 -21.46
C PRO A 39 1.56 26.40 -21.68
N THR A 40 1.78 25.94 -22.91
CA THR A 40 1.53 24.55 -23.30
C THR A 40 2.36 23.57 -22.48
N GLU A 41 3.56 23.96 -22.06
CA GLU A 41 4.44 23.18 -21.21
C GLU A 41 3.85 22.97 -19.80
N LEU A 42 3.22 24.00 -19.24
CA LEU A 42 2.53 23.90 -17.95
C LEU A 42 1.29 23.03 -18.08
N LEU A 43 0.54 23.20 -19.17
CA LEU A 43 -0.62 22.35 -19.45
C LEU A 43 -0.23 20.87 -19.60
N HIS A 44 0.89 20.59 -20.27
CA HIS A 44 1.44 19.24 -20.39
C HIS A 44 1.75 18.63 -19.03
N LYS A 45 2.43 19.37 -18.14
CA LYS A 45 2.72 18.89 -16.77
C LYS A 45 1.45 18.61 -15.96
N ILE A 46 0.45 19.50 -16.03
CA ILE A 46 -0.82 19.33 -15.33
C ILE A 46 -1.53 18.04 -15.80
N ILE A 47 -1.66 17.85 -17.12
CA ILE A 47 -2.34 16.67 -17.67
C ILE A 47 -1.60 15.40 -17.29
N LEU A 48 -0.27 15.41 -17.37
CA LEU A 48 0.57 14.28 -16.98
C LEU A 48 0.35 13.88 -15.52
N TRP A 49 0.40 14.85 -14.59
CA TRP A 49 0.15 14.57 -13.17
C TRP A 49 -1.26 14.07 -12.92
N VAL A 50 -2.26 14.69 -13.53
CA VAL A 50 -3.65 14.23 -13.36
C VAL A 50 -3.84 12.81 -13.88
N ILE A 51 -3.21 12.42 -14.99
CA ILE A 51 -3.23 11.02 -15.47
C ILE A 51 -2.54 10.10 -14.47
N SER A 52 -1.33 10.45 -14.02
CA SER A 52 -0.58 9.66 -13.02
C SER A 52 -1.38 9.45 -11.74
N ASP A 53 -1.91 10.52 -11.16
CA ASP A 53 -2.71 10.49 -9.94
C ASP A 53 -4.00 9.69 -10.12
N SER A 54 -4.68 9.86 -11.26
CA SER A 54 -5.90 9.10 -11.58
C SER A 54 -5.61 7.61 -11.65
N VAL A 55 -4.53 7.22 -12.33
CA VAL A 55 -4.10 5.81 -12.45
C VAL A 55 -3.71 5.25 -11.09
N HIS A 56 -3.02 6.02 -10.26
CA HIS A 56 -2.69 5.59 -8.90
C HIS A 56 -3.96 5.41 -8.06
N ALA A 57 -4.85 6.40 -8.05
CA ALA A 57 -6.10 6.39 -7.29
C ALA A 57 -7.00 5.21 -7.67
N ILE A 58 -7.21 4.90 -8.96
CA ILE A 58 -7.99 3.72 -9.36
C ILE A 58 -7.38 2.41 -8.86
N CYS A 59 -6.06 2.35 -8.71
CA CYS A 59 -5.34 1.16 -8.24
C CYS A 59 -5.44 1.01 -6.71
N VAL A 60 -5.28 2.10 -5.95
CA VAL A 60 -5.07 2.04 -4.49
C VAL A 60 -6.20 2.61 -3.64
N SER A 61 -7.04 3.52 -4.17
CA SER A 61 -8.10 4.19 -3.39
C SER A 61 -9.31 3.27 -3.15
N PRO A 62 -9.71 3.03 -1.89
CA PRO A 62 -10.89 2.22 -1.57
C PRO A 62 -12.21 2.97 -1.85
N GLU A 63 -12.14 4.26 -2.19
CA GLU A 63 -13.28 5.14 -2.41
C GLU A 63 -13.82 5.04 -3.85
N ASP A 64 -14.91 5.76 -4.12
CA ASP A 64 -15.44 5.86 -5.47
C ASP A 64 -14.44 6.59 -6.38
N THR A 65 -13.96 5.87 -7.40
CA THR A 65 -12.98 6.34 -8.38
C THR A 65 -13.61 6.57 -9.76
N THR A 66 -14.91 6.86 -9.79
CA THR A 66 -15.68 7.05 -11.04
C THR A 66 -15.14 8.22 -11.86
N TRP A 67 -14.67 9.29 -11.22
CA TRP A 67 -14.11 10.44 -11.94
C TRP A 67 -12.78 10.09 -12.62
N GLU A 68 -11.86 9.45 -11.88
CA GLU A 68 -10.53 9.08 -12.34
C GLU A 68 -10.60 8.10 -13.53
N LYS A 69 -11.58 7.18 -13.51
CA LYS A 69 -11.86 6.26 -14.62
C LYS A 69 -12.29 6.97 -15.91
N ASN A 70 -12.85 8.17 -15.79
CA ASN A 70 -13.37 8.97 -16.90
C ASN A 70 -12.51 10.17 -17.26
N VAL A 71 -11.33 10.33 -16.64
CA VAL A 71 -10.48 11.51 -16.80
C VAL A 71 -10.10 11.81 -18.25
N MET A 72 -9.91 10.76 -19.07
CA MET A 72 -9.62 10.90 -20.49
C MET A 72 -10.80 11.50 -21.28
N ASN A 73 -12.03 11.07 -20.99
CA ASN A 73 -13.24 11.63 -21.59
C ASN A 73 -13.38 13.11 -21.21
N THR A 74 -13.07 13.45 -19.95
CA THR A 74 -13.09 14.84 -19.48
C THR A 74 -12.08 15.70 -20.25
N PHE A 75 -10.84 15.23 -20.44
CA PHE A 75 -9.84 15.97 -21.22
C PHE A 75 -10.23 16.16 -22.68
N HIS A 76 -10.87 15.17 -23.30
CA HIS A 76 -11.40 15.28 -24.66
C HIS A 76 -12.50 16.34 -24.78
N ALA A 77 -13.33 16.50 -23.75
CA ALA A 77 -14.42 17.47 -23.73
C ALA A 77 -13.98 18.91 -23.41
N ILE A 78 -12.83 19.11 -22.77
CA ILE A 78 -12.35 20.45 -22.36
C ILE A 78 -11.91 21.28 -23.57
N SER A 79 -10.96 20.78 -24.37
CA SER A 79 -10.49 21.47 -25.57
C SER A 79 -9.65 20.57 -26.48
N PRO A 80 -9.46 20.93 -27.76
CA PRO A 80 -8.58 20.19 -28.67
C PRO A 80 -7.14 20.06 -28.18
N VAL A 81 -6.64 21.04 -27.42
CA VAL A 81 -5.26 21.03 -26.90
C VAL A 81 -5.13 20.03 -25.74
N PHE A 82 -6.10 20.01 -24.81
CA PHE A 82 -6.13 19.03 -23.72
C PHE A 82 -6.23 17.61 -24.28
N LYS A 83 -7.11 17.41 -25.27
CA LYS A 83 -7.24 16.14 -25.99
C LYS A 83 -5.93 15.68 -26.60
N ALA A 84 -5.25 16.54 -27.36
CA ALA A 84 -4.01 16.19 -28.05
C ALA A 84 -2.91 15.77 -27.06
N ILE A 85 -2.72 16.54 -25.99
CA ILE A 85 -1.73 16.25 -24.95
C ILE A 85 -2.08 14.96 -24.19
N ALA A 86 -3.33 14.80 -23.77
CA ALA A 86 -3.77 13.61 -23.04
C ALA A 86 -3.58 12.34 -23.89
N ASN A 87 -3.95 12.39 -25.18
CA ASN A 87 -3.72 11.29 -26.12
C ASN A 87 -2.23 10.98 -26.25
N GLU A 88 -1.38 12.00 -26.42
CA GLU A 88 0.06 11.80 -26.53
C GLU A 88 0.65 11.10 -25.30
N VAL A 89 0.32 11.60 -24.10
CA VAL A 89 0.78 11.01 -22.83
C VAL A 89 0.28 9.58 -22.69
N ALA A 90 -1.01 9.34 -22.90
CA ALA A 90 -1.61 8.02 -22.75
C ALA A 90 -1.03 7.01 -23.76
N ILE A 91 -0.89 7.39 -25.03
CA ILE A 91 -0.34 6.53 -26.08
C ILE A 91 1.07 6.06 -25.73
N LYS A 92 1.89 6.97 -25.17
CA LYS A 92 3.28 6.69 -24.81
C LYS A 92 3.37 5.88 -23.52
N ALA A 93 2.64 6.26 -22.47
CA ALA A 93 2.71 5.60 -21.16
C ALA A 93 2.14 4.17 -21.19
N PHE A 94 1.11 3.96 -22.01
CA PHE A 94 0.41 2.67 -22.14
C PHE A 94 0.81 1.89 -23.40
N ASP A 95 1.87 2.30 -24.10
CA ASP A 95 2.37 1.62 -25.31
C ASP A 95 1.27 1.29 -26.34
N ILE A 96 0.29 2.18 -26.51
CA ILE A 96 -0.92 1.89 -27.30
C ILE A 96 -0.57 1.61 -28.77
N PRO A 97 -1.02 0.51 -29.39
CA PRO A 97 -0.67 0.17 -30.77
C PRO A 97 -1.13 1.21 -31.80
N LYS A 98 -0.35 1.42 -32.87
CA LYS A 98 -0.67 2.41 -33.92
C LYS A 98 -2.03 2.21 -34.59
N SER A 99 -2.52 0.97 -34.67
CA SER A 99 -3.84 0.64 -35.21
C SER A 99 -4.99 1.26 -34.41
N VAL A 100 -4.82 1.43 -33.11
CA VAL A 100 -5.82 2.02 -32.20
C VAL A 100 -5.76 3.55 -32.22
N ARG A 101 -4.57 4.13 -32.47
CA ARG A 101 -4.33 5.59 -32.41
C ARG A 101 -5.05 6.41 -33.48
N GLN A 102 -5.57 5.76 -34.53
CA GLN A 102 -6.14 6.45 -35.70
C GLN A 102 -7.57 6.92 -35.45
N ASP A 103 -8.23 6.41 -34.43
CA ASP A 103 -9.60 6.71 -34.06
C ASP A 103 -9.68 7.05 -32.57
N ASP A 104 -10.21 8.23 -32.26
CA ASP A 104 -10.31 8.72 -30.88
C ASP A 104 -11.26 7.85 -30.04
N ASP A 105 -12.33 7.32 -30.64
CA ASP A 105 -13.29 6.46 -29.94
C ASP A 105 -12.63 5.14 -29.54
N SER A 106 -11.87 4.53 -30.47
CA SER A 106 -11.07 3.33 -30.21
C SER A 106 -10.00 3.55 -29.14
N LEU A 107 -9.34 4.71 -29.14
CA LEU A 107 -8.34 5.07 -28.13
C LEU A 107 -8.98 5.23 -26.75
N LEU A 108 -10.08 5.98 -26.64
CA LEU A 108 -10.81 6.16 -25.38
C LEU A 108 -11.35 4.84 -24.83
N ALA A 109 -11.89 3.98 -25.70
CA ALA A 109 -12.35 2.65 -25.31
C ALA A 109 -11.20 1.80 -24.73
N THR A 110 -10.06 1.77 -25.41
CA THR A 110 -8.87 1.03 -24.95
C THR A 110 -8.37 1.57 -23.60
N MET A 111 -8.29 2.89 -23.45
CA MET A 111 -7.91 3.53 -22.18
C MET A 111 -8.87 3.19 -21.05
N ARG A 112 -10.17 3.18 -21.32
CA ARG A 112 -11.19 2.77 -20.34
C ARG A 112 -11.00 1.32 -19.91
N ASP A 113 -10.71 0.43 -20.85
CA ASP A 113 -10.49 -0.99 -20.54
C ASP A 113 -9.24 -1.20 -19.68
N ILE A 114 -8.16 -0.48 -19.96
CA ILE A 114 -6.94 -0.48 -19.11
C ILE A 114 -7.27 0.03 -17.70
N PHE A 115 -8.00 1.14 -17.58
CA PHE A 115 -8.35 1.71 -16.28
C PHE A 115 -9.28 0.79 -15.48
N LEU A 116 -10.25 0.17 -16.16
CA LEU A 116 -11.13 -0.84 -15.55
C LEU A 116 -10.35 -2.08 -15.12
N TYR A 117 -9.38 -2.53 -15.91
CA TYR A 117 -8.49 -3.64 -15.56
C TYR A 117 -7.70 -3.31 -14.30
N LEU A 118 -7.00 -2.18 -14.26
CA LEU A 118 -6.21 -1.73 -13.11
C LEU A 118 -7.06 -1.57 -11.85
N ASN A 119 -8.25 -0.97 -11.97
CA ASN A 119 -9.20 -0.87 -10.86
C ASN A 119 -9.65 -2.24 -10.35
N ARG A 120 -9.99 -3.18 -11.24
CA ARG A 120 -10.39 -4.55 -10.85
C ARG A 120 -9.24 -5.27 -10.17
N LEU A 121 -8.01 -5.10 -10.68
CA LEU A 121 -6.81 -5.67 -10.09
C LEU A 121 -6.57 -5.12 -8.68
N GLY A 122 -6.66 -3.79 -8.50
CA GLY A 122 -6.57 -3.13 -7.20
C GLY A 122 -7.65 -3.58 -6.23
N MET A 123 -8.92 -3.60 -6.64
CA MET A 123 -10.02 -4.12 -5.83
C MET A 123 -9.79 -5.57 -5.38
N ARG A 124 -9.39 -6.44 -6.30
CA ARG A 124 -9.14 -7.86 -6.04
C ARG A 124 -8.01 -8.05 -5.02
N LEU A 125 -6.88 -7.37 -5.22
CA LEU A 125 -5.70 -7.54 -4.39
C LEU A 125 -5.82 -6.89 -3.01
N ARG A 126 -6.76 -5.95 -2.83
CA ARG A 126 -7.08 -5.34 -1.53
C ARG A 126 -7.95 -6.23 -0.66
N HIS A 127 -8.80 -7.08 -1.23
CA HIS A 127 -9.79 -7.80 -0.45
C HIS A 127 -9.17 -8.91 0.41
N PRO A 128 -9.35 -8.91 1.75
CA PRO A 128 -8.73 -9.87 2.67
C PRO A 128 -8.97 -11.35 2.36
N SER A 129 -10.07 -11.67 1.67
CA SER A 129 -10.41 -13.06 1.28
C SER A 129 -9.72 -13.53 0.00
N GLU A 130 -9.21 -12.63 -0.84
CA GLU A 130 -8.65 -12.95 -2.17
C GLU A 130 -7.11 -12.97 -2.18
N TRP A 131 -6.54 -12.51 -1.07
CA TRP A 131 -5.14 -12.56 -0.67
C TRP A 131 -4.42 -13.90 -0.94
N GLY A 132 -5.11 -15.04 -0.86
CA GLY A 132 -4.53 -16.37 -1.12
C GLY A 132 -4.46 -16.82 -2.59
N SER A 133 -5.01 -16.05 -3.53
CA SER A 133 -5.21 -16.47 -4.94
C SER A 133 -4.32 -15.73 -5.95
N VAL A 134 -3.35 -14.95 -5.48
CA VAL A 134 -2.50 -14.10 -6.33
C VAL A 134 -1.53 -14.96 -7.15
N SER A 135 -1.94 -15.36 -8.35
CA SER A 135 -1.05 -15.91 -9.36
C SER A 135 -0.61 -14.80 -10.32
N PHE A 136 0.70 -14.53 -10.36
CA PHE A 136 1.35 -13.65 -11.34
C PHE A 136 1.09 -14.07 -12.79
N GLN A 137 0.59 -15.29 -13.03
CA GLN A 137 0.27 -15.82 -14.36
C GLN A 137 -1.04 -15.25 -14.94
N THR A 138 -1.85 -14.54 -14.16
CA THR A 138 -3.11 -13.92 -14.64
C THR A 138 -2.94 -12.48 -15.13
N ILE A 139 -1.71 -11.96 -15.12
CA ILE A 139 -1.41 -10.63 -15.66
C ILE A 139 -1.23 -10.79 -17.17
N ASP A 140 -2.12 -10.17 -17.94
CA ASP A 140 -2.09 -10.27 -19.40
C ASP A 140 -0.81 -9.61 -19.94
N CYS A 141 0.05 -10.41 -20.59
CA CYS A 141 1.36 -9.99 -21.09
C CYS A 141 1.27 -9.03 -22.30
N SER A 142 0.07 -8.72 -22.80
CA SER A 142 -0.12 -7.63 -23.78
C SER A 142 -0.13 -6.23 -23.14
N ALA A 143 -0.05 -6.14 -21.82
CA ALA A 143 -0.10 -4.88 -21.10
C ALA A 143 1.25 -4.12 -21.13
N SER A 144 1.20 -2.79 -21.14
CA SER A 144 2.40 -1.94 -21.15
C SER A 144 3.28 -2.13 -19.92
N SER A 145 4.54 -1.67 -20.00
CA SER A 145 5.45 -1.70 -18.85
C SER A 145 4.85 -1.00 -17.63
N PHE A 146 4.07 0.07 -17.84
CA PHE A 146 3.41 0.82 -16.79
C PHE A 146 2.33 0.01 -16.05
N VAL A 147 1.48 -0.70 -16.81
CA VAL A 147 0.46 -1.58 -16.23
C VAL A 147 1.11 -2.75 -15.48
N PHE A 148 2.18 -3.32 -16.03
CA PHE A 148 2.90 -4.42 -15.40
C PHE A 148 3.58 -3.98 -14.08
N ALA A 149 4.15 -2.78 -14.04
CA ALA A 149 4.70 -2.19 -12.81
C ALA A 149 3.62 -2.08 -11.71
N TYR A 150 2.45 -1.52 -12.03
CA TYR A 150 1.33 -1.48 -11.07
C TYR A 150 0.89 -2.88 -10.61
N ALA A 151 0.84 -3.85 -11.52
CA ALA A 151 0.44 -5.20 -11.17
C ALA A 151 1.42 -5.86 -10.18
N LEU A 152 2.73 -5.71 -10.39
CA LEU A 152 3.75 -6.18 -9.44
C LEU A 152 3.66 -5.43 -8.11
N TYR A 153 3.54 -4.11 -8.14
CA TYR A 153 3.41 -3.27 -6.95
C TYR A 153 2.21 -3.69 -6.08
N LEU A 154 1.01 -3.77 -6.67
CA LEU A 154 -0.20 -4.18 -5.96
C LEU A 154 -0.11 -5.61 -5.41
N SER A 155 0.52 -6.51 -6.16
CA SER A 155 0.74 -7.90 -5.72
C SER A 155 1.66 -7.94 -4.50
N CYS A 156 2.71 -7.11 -4.47
CA CYS A 156 3.62 -7.00 -3.33
C CYS A 156 2.91 -6.50 -2.07
N ILE A 157 2.04 -5.49 -2.19
CA ILE A 157 1.22 -5.01 -1.07
C ILE A 157 0.37 -6.15 -0.49
N SER A 158 -0.33 -6.87 -1.36
CA SER A 158 -1.17 -8.00 -0.95
C SER A 158 -0.35 -9.08 -0.25
N LEU A 159 0.77 -9.52 -0.87
CA LEU A 159 1.66 -10.53 -0.30
C LEU A 159 2.24 -10.11 1.05
N ARG A 160 2.65 -8.85 1.23
CA ARG A 160 3.19 -8.36 2.51
C ARG A 160 2.13 -8.45 3.61
N ARG A 161 0.91 -7.98 3.32
CA ARG A 161 -0.20 -8.04 4.28
C ARG A 161 -0.53 -9.49 4.65
N ASN A 162 -0.43 -10.43 3.72
CA ASN A 162 -0.71 -11.86 3.95
C ASN A 162 0.37 -12.57 4.73
N ALA A 163 1.62 -12.28 4.39
CA ALA A 163 2.78 -12.83 5.06
C ALA A 163 2.72 -12.54 6.57
N SER A 164 2.17 -11.40 6.99
CA SER A 164 2.03 -11.06 8.41
C SER A 164 1.25 -12.08 9.25
N ARG A 165 0.37 -12.87 8.61
CA ARG A 165 -0.41 -13.95 9.24
C ARG A 165 0.21 -15.33 9.07
N SER A 166 1.32 -15.42 8.35
CA SER A 166 1.99 -16.67 8.01
C SER A 166 3.05 -17.04 9.06
N PRO A 167 3.50 -18.30 9.09
CA PRO A 167 4.69 -18.70 9.85
C PRO A 167 5.93 -17.86 9.48
N ARG A 168 6.87 -17.76 10.41
CA ARG A 168 8.07 -16.90 10.29
C ARG A 168 8.91 -17.19 9.04
N ASP A 169 9.18 -18.45 8.77
CA ASP A 169 9.94 -18.92 7.61
C ASP A 169 9.26 -18.56 6.27
N VAL A 170 7.94 -18.68 6.22
CA VAL A 170 7.12 -18.24 5.09
C VAL A 170 7.16 -16.72 4.95
N PHE A 171 7.05 -15.98 6.07
CA PHE A 171 7.16 -14.52 6.07
C PHE A 171 8.50 -14.05 5.50
N GLU A 172 9.61 -14.60 5.99
CA GLU A 172 10.96 -14.21 5.59
C GLU A 172 11.24 -14.53 4.11
N SER A 173 10.87 -15.72 3.65
CA SER A 173 11.02 -16.10 2.23
C SER A 173 10.16 -15.23 1.32
N THR A 174 8.90 -14.98 1.70
CA THR A 174 7.99 -14.10 0.95
C THR A 174 8.52 -12.67 0.86
N HIS A 175 9.07 -12.12 1.94
CA HIS A 175 9.62 -10.76 1.94
C HIS A 175 10.85 -10.61 1.03
N LYS A 176 11.70 -11.64 0.92
CA LYS A 176 12.81 -11.62 -0.06
C LYS A 176 12.29 -11.56 -1.50
N VAL A 177 11.22 -12.31 -1.80
CA VAL A 177 10.54 -12.28 -3.11
C VAL A 177 9.92 -10.90 -3.36
N ILE A 178 9.23 -10.32 -2.37
CA ILE A 178 8.64 -8.98 -2.45
C ILE A 178 9.71 -7.94 -2.77
N LEU A 179 10.84 -7.93 -2.06
CA LEU A 179 11.91 -6.96 -2.30
C LEU A 179 12.46 -7.07 -3.73
N SER A 180 12.65 -8.30 -4.24
CA SER A 180 13.08 -8.49 -5.63
C SER A 180 12.02 -8.03 -6.65
N ALA A 181 10.74 -8.31 -6.39
CA ALA A 181 9.64 -7.93 -7.27
C ALA A 181 9.40 -6.41 -7.29
N LEU A 182 9.60 -5.71 -6.17
CA LEU A 182 9.54 -4.25 -6.10
C LEU A 182 10.68 -3.59 -6.88
N THR A 183 11.91 -4.12 -6.79
CA THR A 183 13.01 -3.66 -7.65
C THR A 183 12.73 -3.89 -9.13
N GLN A 184 12.08 -5.01 -9.49
CA GLN A 184 11.64 -5.24 -10.87
C GLN A 184 10.54 -4.26 -11.29
N SER A 185 9.60 -3.94 -10.39
CA SER A 185 8.56 -2.94 -10.64
C SER A 185 9.16 -1.56 -10.91
N GLU A 186 10.14 -1.14 -10.11
CA GLU A 186 10.88 0.10 -10.32
C GLU A 186 11.61 0.13 -11.67
N ALA A 187 12.30 -0.97 -12.03
CA ALA A 187 12.99 -1.08 -13.31
C ALA A 187 12.04 -1.06 -14.52
N LEU A 188 10.77 -1.41 -14.35
CA LEU A 188 9.75 -1.24 -15.40
C LEU A 188 9.34 0.22 -15.55
N CYS A 189 9.31 1.00 -14.48
CA CYS A 189 9.05 2.44 -14.53
C CYS A 189 10.09 3.17 -15.40
N ASP A 190 11.34 2.69 -15.45
CA ASP A 190 12.40 3.27 -16.30
C ASP A 190 12.11 3.12 -17.80
N ARG A 191 11.20 2.21 -18.17
CA ARG A 191 10.83 1.94 -19.57
C ARG A 191 9.60 2.73 -20.02
N VAL A 192 8.92 3.42 -19.10
CA VAL A 192 7.70 4.19 -19.38
C VAL A 192 8.07 5.59 -19.82
N PHE A 193 7.41 6.08 -20.86
CA PHE A 193 7.57 7.44 -21.35
C PHE A 193 6.21 8.15 -21.41
N PRO A 194 6.09 9.43 -21.02
CA PRO A 194 7.11 10.23 -20.30
C PRO A 194 7.40 9.67 -18.91
N ALA A 195 8.65 9.84 -18.42
CA ALA A 195 9.10 9.21 -17.17
C ALA A 195 8.30 9.71 -15.96
N GLU A 196 7.92 10.99 -16.00
CA GLU A 196 7.21 11.69 -14.92
C GLU A 196 5.83 11.07 -14.63
N VAL A 197 5.24 10.33 -15.60
CA VAL A 197 3.97 9.62 -15.36
C VAL A 197 4.11 8.49 -14.33
N THR A 198 5.36 8.09 -14.03
CA THR A 198 5.66 7.04 -13.06
C THR A 198 6.03 7.56 -11.68
N ASP A 199 6.18 8.87 -11.48
CA ASP A 199 6.72 9.45 -10.24
C ASP A 199 5.92 8.97 -9.01
N VAL A 200 4.59 9.06 -9.07
CA VAL A 200 3.70 8.64 -7.98
C VAL A 200 3.82 7.14 -7.70
N LEU A 201 3.97 6.33 -8.74
CA LEU A 201 4.17 4.89 -8.58
C LEU A 201 5.53 4.58 -7.97
N ARG A 202 6.60 5.27 -8.39
CA ARG A 202 7.96 5.09 -7.84
C ARG A 202 8.02 5.42 -6.37
N ASP A 203 7.46 6.55 -5.96
CA ASP A 203 7.37 6.93 -4.55
C ASP A 203 6.64 5.86 -3.74
N SER A 204 5.53 5.35 -4.29
CA SER A 204 4.74 4.30 -3.67
C SER A 204 5.46 2.95 -3.58
N ILE A 205 6.26 2.59 -4.61
CA ILE A 205 7.11 1.40 -4.62
C ILE A 205 8.19 1.54 -3.53
N GLN A 206 8.82 2.70 -3.41
CA GLN A 206 9.85 2.95 -2.41
C GLN A 206 9.30 2.84 -0.98
N GLU A 207 8.13 3.43 -0.72
CA GLU A 207 7.47 3.30 0.59
C GLU A 207 7.16 1.83 0.92
N GLU A 208 6.69 1.06 -0.07
CA GLU A 208 6.40 -0.36 0.10
C GLU A 208 7.66 -1.22 0.28
N TYR A 209 8.75 -0.86 -0.41
CA TYR A 209 10.05 -1.49 -0.27
C TYR A 209 10.60 -1.30 1.14
N ASP A 210 10.50 -0.08 1.68
CA ASP A 210 10.94 0.23 3.03
C ASP A 210 10.10 -0.50 4.08
N LEU A 211 8.77 -0.61 3.89
CA LEU A 211 7.92 -1.41 4.77
C LEU A 211 8.35 -2.89 4.77
N ALA A 212 8.54 -3.49 3.60
CA ALA A 212 8.98 -4.88 3.50
C ALA A 212 10.36 -5.10 4.13
N ARG A 213 11.32 -4.21 3.84
CA ARG A 213 12.69 -4.30 4.36
C ARG A 213 12.73 -4.17 5.88
N HIS A 214 12.10 -3.14 6.44
CA HIS A 214 12.09 -2.91 7.87
C HIS A 214 11.29 -4.00 8.62
N GLY A 215 10.15 -4.43 8.07
CA GLY A 215 9.37 -5.54 8.62
C GLY A 215 10.19 -6.84 8.71
N LEU A 216 10.99 -7.15 7.68
CA LEU A 216 11.91 -8.29 7.70
C LEU A 216 12.96 -8.19 8.81
N VAL A 217 13.59 -7.02 8.96
CA VAL A 217 14.59 -6.78 10.02
C VAL A 217 13.97 -6.97 11.40
N ILE A 218 12.75 -6.44 11.61
CA ILE A 218 12.02 -6.58 12.87
C ILE A 218 11.78 -8.06 13.18
N VAL A 219 11.19 -8.82 12.26
CA VAL A 219 10.88 -10.25 12.48
C VAL A 219 12.14 -11.06 12.79
N GLN A 220 13.22 -10.84 12.04
CA GLN A 220 14.50 -11.52 12.28
C GLN A 220 15.12 -11.15 13.64
N ALA A 221 15.07 -9.86 14.01
CA ALA A 221 15.60 -9.42 15.29
C ALA A 221 14.80 -9.97 16.47
N PHE A 222 13.46 -9.98 16.38
CA PHE A 222 12.61 -10.59 17.41
C PHE A 222 12.75 -12.10 17.49
N ASN A 223 13.00 -12.76 16.37
CA ASN A 223 13.33 -14.17 16.41
C ASN A 223 14.60 -14.43 17.21
N ASN A 224 15.67 -13.71 16.91
CA ASN A 224 16.93 -13.85 17.64
C ASN A 224 16.73 -13.52 19.13
N LEU A 225 15.94 -12.49 19.45
CA LEU A 225 15.57 -12.17 20.83
C LEU A 225 14.86 -13.32 21.55
N HIS A 226 13.96 -14.03 20.86
CA HIS A 226 13.29 -15.20 21.42
C HIS A 226 14.28 -16.32 21.78
N ASP A 227 15.22 -16.60 20.89
CA ASP A 227 16.24 -17.64 21.07
C ASP A 227 17.22 -17.26 22.19
N TYR A 228 17.63 -15.99 22.24
CA TYR A 228 18.51 -15.47 23.28
C TYR A 228 17.82 -15.43 24.64
N ALA A 229 16.54 -15.05 24.72
CA ALA A 229 15.78 -15.11 25.95
C ALA A 229 15.64 -16.54 26.47
N THR A 230 15.43 -17.50 25.57
CA THR A 230 15.38 -18.91 25.94
C THR A 230 16.73 -19.39 26.50
N SER A 231 17.84 -18.98 25.88
CA SER A 231 19.19 -19.28 26.36
C SER A 231 19.46 -18.64 27.72
N MET A 232 19.03 -17.39 27.91
CA MET A 232 19.17 -16.65 29.17
C MET A 232 18.47 -17.37 30.33
N LEU A 233 17.24 -17.84 30.12
CA LEU A 233 16.47 -18.56 31.14
C LEU A 233 17.13 -19.89 31.57
N VAL A 234 17.91 -20.51 30.68
CA VAL A 234 18.65 -21.75 30.99
C VAL A 234 19.96 -21.48 31.73
N LEU A 235 20.65 -20.39 31.37
CA LEU A 235 21.99 -20.08 31.90
C LEU A 235 21.96 -19.27 33.20
N GLN A 236 20.92 -18.45 33.44
CA GLN A 236 20.82 -17.66 34.67
C GLN A 236 20.87 -18.48 35.96
N PRO A 237 20.18 -19.64 36.07
CA PRO A 237 20.23 -20.45 37.29
C PRO A 237 21.60 -21.06 37.59
N THR A 238 22.49 -21.21 36.59
CA THR A 238 23.81 -21.82 36.76
C THR A 238 24.94 -20.79 36.89
N GLU A 239 24.61 -19.50 36.96
CA GLU A 239 25.59 -18.40 37.04
C GLU A 239 26.51 -18.51 38.28
N GLU A 240 26.02 -19.09 39.37
CA GLU A 240 26.82 -19.36 40.58
C GLU A 240 27.84 -20.49 40.38
N GLU A 241 27.57 -21.45 39.48
CA GLU A 241 28.41 -22.63 39.23
C GLU A 241 29.37 -22.43 38.05
N ASP A 242 28.90 -21.83 36.95
CA ASP A 242 29.64 -21.67 35.69
C ASP A 242 30.25 -20.26 35.50
N GLY A 243 29.93 -19.32 36.41
CA GLY A 243 30.31 -17.91 36.32
C GLY A 243 29.45 -17.09 35.35
N SER A 244 29.62 -15.76 35.37
CA SER A 244 28.77 -14.82 34.62
C SER A 244 29.08 -14.69 33.12
N GLY A 245 30.17 -15.29 32.63
CA GLY A 245 30.65 -15.14 31.25
C GLY A 245 29.60 -15.49 30.17
N PRO A 246 28.96 -16.68 30.21
CA PRO A 246 27.92 -17.07 29.26
C PRO A 246 26.71 -16.14 29.30
N VAL A 247 26.30 -15.70 30.50
CA VAL A 247 25.17 -14.79 30.72
C VAL A 247 25.47 -13.42 30.10
N THR A 248 26.67 -12.88 30.32
CA THR A 248 27.13 -11.61 29.73
C THR A 248 27.16 -11.66 28.20
N ALA A 249 27.61 -12.79 27.62
CA ALA A 249 27.60 -12.98 26.18
C ALA A 249 26.17 -12.93 25.60
N VAL A 250 25.20 -13.60 26.24
CA VAL A 250 23.79 -13.55 25.82
C VAL A 250 23.21 -12.13 25.98
N ARG A 251 23.55 -11.39 27.04
CA ARG A 251 23.13 -9.97 27.20
C ARG A 251 23.62 -9.11 26.04
N SER A 252 24.86 -9.28 25.59
CA SER A 252 25.42 -8.57 24.43
C SER A 252 24.67 -8.90 23.13
N LEU A 253 24.27 -10.17 22.95
CA LEU A 253 23.45 -10.59 21.80
C LEU A 253 22.03 -10.00 21.83
N ILE A 254 21.40 -9.93 23.01
CA ILE A 254 20.12 -9.25 23.22
C ILE A 254 20.26 -7.76 22.88
N HIS A 255 21.30 -7.10 23.39
CA HIS A 255 21.62 -5.71 23.07
C HIS A 255 21.69 -5.49 21.54
N GLY A 256 22.46 -6.32 20.82
CA GLY A 256 22.60 -6.21 19.38
C GLY A 256 21.28 -6.37 18.62
N SER A 257 20.41 -7.29 19.04
CA SER A 257 19.08 -7.42 18.44
C SER A 257 18.17 -6.22 18.72
N LEU A 258 18.22 -5.65 19.93
CA LEU A 258 17.44 -4.45 20.25
C LEU A 258 17.91 -3.24 19.45
N CYS A 259 19.23 -3.05 19.27
CA CYS A 259 19.76 -1.99 18.42
C CYS A 259 19.23 -2.07 16.98
N ARG A 260 19.11 -3.29 16.43
CA ARG A 260 18.53 -3.50 15.09
C ARG A 260 17.04 -3.10 15.04
N VAL A 261 16.26 -3.47 16.05
CA VAL A 261 14.83 -3.10 16.13
C VAL A 261 14.66 -1.58 16.24
N GLU A 262 15.41 -0.95 17.14
CA GLU A 262 15.33 0.49 17.38
C GLU A 262 15.71 1.30 16.14
N ALA A 263 16.74 0.87 15.39
CA ALA A 263 17.19 1.54 14.19
C ALA A 263 16.13 1.60 13.08
N VAL A 264 15.24 0.61 12.99
CA VAL A 264 14.21 0.53 11.93
C VAL A 264 12.81 0.89 12.41
N HIS A 265 12.58 0.93 13.73
CA HIS A 265 11.26 1.15 14.32
C HIS A 265 10.62 2.48 13.89
N GLU A 266 11.38 3.58 13.97
CA GLU A 266 10.86 4.92 13.66
C GLU A 266 10.57 5.06 12.16
N ALA A 267 11.44 4.52 11.32
CA ALA A 267 11.23 4.49 9.87
C ALA A 267 9.98 3.67 9.50
N TYR A 268 9.82 2.46 10.03
CA TYR A 268 8.64 1.63 9.78
C TYR A 268 7.34 2.31 10.28
N SER A 269 7.37 2.89 11.48
CA SER A 269 6.21 3.57 12.06
C SER A 269 5.83 4.84 11.30
N SER A 270 6.82 5.60 10.80
CA SER A 270 6.60 6.79 9.98
C SER A 270 5.88 6.44 8.68
N VAL A 271 6.35 5.43 7.95
CA VAL A 271 5.70 5.00 6.70
C VAL A 271 4.30 4.47 6.96
N LEU A 272 4.09 3.70 8.04
CA LEU A 272 2.74 3.23 8.42
C LEU A 272 1.79 4.37 8.78
N SER A 273 2.26 5.46 9.40
CA SER A 273 1.41 6.57 9.82
C SER A 273 0.76 7.33 8.66
N LYS A 274 1.37 7.25 7.47
CA LYS A 274 0.84 7.83 6.23
C LYS A 274 -0.25 6.97 5.58
N LYS A 275 -0.35 5.68 5.94
CA LYS A 275 -1.32 4.73 5.36
C LYS A 275 -2.61 4.66 6.17
N ALA A 276 -3.72 4.34 5.49
CA ALA A 276 -5.00 4.16 6.17
C ALA A 276 -4.91 3.03 7.21
N VAL A 277 -5.25 3.35 8.46
CA VAL A 277 -4.99 2.54 9.66
C VAL A 277 -5.60 1.13 9.64
N ARG A 278 -6.62 0.87 8.82
CA ARG A 278 -7.45 -0.34 8.94
C ARG A 278 -6.82 -1.61 8.35
N ASP A 279 -5.90 -1.49 7.40
CA ASP A 279 -5.47 -2.66 6.60
C ASP A 279 -3.99 -3.04 6.77
N GLU A 280 -3.22 -2.27 7.56
CA GLU A 280 -1.78 -2.48 7.71
C GLU A 280 -1.42 -3.19 9.02
N PRO A 281 -0.62 -4.28 8.98
CA PRO A 281 -0.21 -4.98 10.18
C PRO A 281 0.69 -4.10 11.05
N ARG A 282 0.28 -3.94 12.31
CA ARG A 282 1.11 -3.29 13.34
C ARG A 282 2.33 -4.15 13.66
N ILE A 283 3.38 -3.54 14.18
CA ILE A 283 4.64 -4.24 14.51
C ILE A 283 4.42 -5.46 15.40
N TYR A 284 3.57 -5.34 16.43
CA TYR A 284 3.26 -6.45 17.34
C TYR A 284 2.46 -7.60 16.70
N GLN A 285 1.85 -7.37 15.53
CA GLN A 285 1.12 -8.38 14.76
C GLN A 285 2.04 -9.17 13.81
N LEU A 286 3.30 -8.73 13.64
CA LEU A 286 4.25 -9.44 12.79
C LEU A 286 4.64 -10.80 13.43
N PRO A 287 4.94 -11.82 12.60
CA PRO A 287 5.26 -13.15 13.08
C PRO A 287 6.42 -13.16 14.08
N GLY A 288 6.25 -13.88 15.20
CA GLY A 288 7.29 -14.05 16.22
C GLY A 288 7.51 -12.85 17.15
N VAL A 289 7.02 -11.65 16.82
CA VAL A 289 7.24 -10.43 17.62
C VAL A 289 6.59 -10.54 19.00
N LEU A 290 5.28 -10.79 19.06
CA LEU A 290 4.56 -10.86 20.35
C LEU A 290 5.07 -11.99 21.28
N PRO A 291 5.30 -13.23 20.80
CA PRO A 291 5.91 -14.27 21.64
C PRO A 291 7.31 -13.92 22.15
N ALA A 292 8.15 -13.31 21.32
CA ALA A 292 9.48 -12.87 21.70
C ALA A 292 9.42 -11.77 22.78
N LEU A 293 8.57 -10.75 22.59
CA LEU A 293 8.36 -9.69 23.58
C LEU A 293 7.97 -10.24 24.94
N ARG A 294 7.00 -11.18 24.99
CA ARG A 294 6.56 -11.80 26.25
C ARG A 294 7.71 -12.50 26.99
N LYS A 295 8.54 -13.24 26.26
CA LYS A 295 9.69 -13.94 26.85
C LYS A 295 10.74 -12.95 27.36
N VAL A 296 11.13 -11.98 26.53
CA VAL A 296 12.20 -11.05 26.83
C VAL A 296 11.79 -10.09 27.96
N TYR A 297 10.51 -9.71 28.04
CA TYR A 297 9.95 -8.91 29.13
C TYR A 297 9.96 -9.64 30.49
N GLY A 298 9.91 -10.97 30.48
CA GLY A 298 10.00 -11.78 31.69
C GLY A 298 11.41 -11.96 32.23
N LEU A 299 12.45 -11.45 31.54
CA LEU A 299 13.83 -11.57 31.99
C LEU A 299 14.15 -10.52 33.06
N THR A 300 14.95 -10.92 34.04
CA THR A 300 15.56 -10.02 35.03
C THR A 300 17.03 -9.80 34.70
N PHE A 301 17.51 -8.56 34.79
CA PHE A 301 18.90 -8.20 34.52
C PHE A 301 19.54 -7.63 35.79
N VAL A 302 20.42 -8.40 36.43
CA VAL A 302 21.06 -8.01 37.71
C VAL A 302 22.14 -6.95 37.47
N GLU A 303 22.93 -7.10 36.42
CA GLU A 303 23.93 -6.12 35.97
C GLU A 303 23.59 -5.70 34.53
N ASP A 304 22.75 -4.67 34.43
CA ASP A 304 22.19 -4.20 33.16
C ASP A 304 23.05 -3.09 32.51
N GLU A 305 24.28 -3.44 32.12
CA GLU A 305 25.22 -2.50 31.49
C GLU A 305 24.67 -1.82 30.22
N TYR A 306 23.74 -2.49 29.53
CA TYR A 306 23.16 -2.04 28.27
C TYR A 306 21.77 -1.41 28.43
N ASP A 307 21.29 -1.25 29.68
CA ASP A 307 19.99 -0.67 30.00
C ASP A 307 18.84 -1.39 29.26
N LEU A 308 18.98 -2.71 29.11
CA LEU A 308 18.07 -3.61 28.42
C LEU A 308 16.66 -3.53 29.01
N GLN A 309 16.52 -3.51 30.34
CA GLN A 309 15.22 -3.50 30.98
C GLN A 309 14.43 -2.23 30.63
N ARG A 310 15.06 -1.06 30.71
CA ARG A 310 14.43 0.22 30.34
C ARG A 310 14.10 0.27 28.85
N ARG A 311 14.99 -0.21 27.99
CA ARG A 311 14.78 -0.23 26.52
C ARG A 311 13.63 -1.15 26.13
N LEU A 312 13.56 -2.34 26.73
CA LEU A 312 12.45 -3.28 26.56
C LEU A 312 11.13 -2.67 27.03
N GLN A 313 11.11 -2.06 28.22
CA GLN A 313 9.94 -1.36 28.73
C GLN A 313 9.49 -0.27 27.76
N LYS A 314 10.42 0.54 27.23
CA LYS A 314 10.11 1.59 26.25
C LYS A 314 9.49 1.03 24.96
N ILE A 315 9.96 -0.11 24.47
CA ILE A 315 9.39 -0.79 23.30
C ILE A 315 7.98 -1.30 23.62
N VAL A 316 7.82 -1.96 24.76
CA VAL A 316 6.55 -2.48 25.27
C VAL A 316 5.53 -1.35 25.44
N ASP A 317 5.89 -0.25 26.10
CA ASP A 317 5.04 0.92 26.30
C ASP A 317 4.58 1.52 24.97
N LYS A 318 5.51 1.74 24.04
CA LYS A 318 5.19 2.27 22.70
C LYS A 318 4.21 1.40 21.93
N TRP A 319 4.21 0.09 22.15
CA TRP A 319 3.35 -0.85 21.41
C TRP A 319 2.14 -1.30 22.23
N SER A 320 2.09 -0.94 23.52
CA SER A 320 1.04 -1.30 24.47
C SER A 320 -0.32 -0.73 24.08
N ASP A 321 -0.36 0.48 23.52
CA ASP A 321 -1.59 1.17 23.09
C ASP A 321 -2.40 0.37 22.06
N GLY A 322 -1.73 -0.50 21.29
CA GLY A 322 -2.37 -1.40 20.34
C GLY A 322 -2.32 -2.88 20.73
N CYS A 323 -1.59 -3.26 21.77
CA CYS A 323 -1.37 -4.66 22.12
C CYS A 323 -2.41 -5.12 23.16
N PRO A 324 -3.33 -6.03 22.81
CA PRO A 324 -4.42 -6.46 23.70
C PRO A 324 -3.93 -7.20 24.96
N PHE A 325 -2.66 -7.62 25.00
CA PHE A 325 -2.06 -8.24 26.18
C PHE A 325 -1.54 -7.22 27.21
N LEU A 326 -1.09 -6.04 26.76
CA LEU A 326 -0.48 -5.02 27.62
C LEU A 326 -1.48 -3.95 28.04
N ASN A 327 -2.52 -3.73 27.24
CA ASN A 327 -3.62 -2.84 27.57
C ASN A 327 -4.94 -3.63 27.48
N LYS A 328 -5.46 -4.08 28.63
CA LYS A 328 -6.74 -4.80 28.72
C LYS A 328 -7.94 -3.99 28.23
N ASN A 329 -7.78 -2.66 28.10
CA ASN A 329 -8.78 -1.73 27.61
C ASN A 329 -8.56 -1.36 26.12
N ALA A 330 -7.51 -1.88 25.46
CA ALA A 330 -7.36 -1.77 24.01
C ALA A 330 -8.45 -2.63 23.36
N ASP A 331 -9.50 -1.92 22.96
CA ASP A 331 -10.83 -2.39 22.63
C ASP A 331 -10.91 -3.67 21.79
N VAL A 332 -11.63 -4.64 22.35
CA VAL A 332 -12.11 -5.91 21.77
C VAL A 332 -13.22 -5.67 20.71
N THR A 333 -13.51 -4.43 20.32
CA THR A 333 -14.67 -4.11 19.50
C THR A 333 -14.50 -4.18 17.98
N ARG A 334 -13.34 -4.53 17.39
CA ARG A 334 -13.21 -4.62 15.91
C ARG A 334 -12.23 -5.67 15.35
N LEU A 335 -12.32 -6.91 15.80
CA LEU A 335 -11.85 -8.03 14.98
C LEU A 335 -13.06 -8.94 14.69
N PRO A 336 -13.56 -9.01 13.44
CA PRO A 336 -14.48 -10.08 13.10
C PRO A 336 -13.71 -11.39 13.23
N CYS A 337 -14.01 -12.16 14.26
CA CYS A 337 -13.73 -13.59 14.30
C CYS A 337 -14.63 -14.27 13.27
N GLU A 338 -14.31 -14.13 11.98
CA GLU A 338 -14.84 -15.01 10.94
C GLU A 338 -13.83 -16.14 10.74
N GLY A 339 -14.21 -17.37 11.12
CA GLY A 339 -13.46 -18.55 10.68
C GLY A 339 -13.29 -19.71 11.66
N CYS A 340 -14.02 -19.79 12.77
CA CYS A 340 -14.20 -21.07 13.48
C CYS A 340 -15.62 -21.61 13.25
N THR A 341 -15.95 -21.92 12.00
CA THR A 341 -17.04 -22.88 11.72
C THR A 341 -16.43 -24.28 11.76
N HIS A 342 -16.55 -24.92 12.91
CA HIS A 342 -16.46 -26.38 12.99
C HIS A 342 -17.59 -26.97 12.14
N THR A 343 -17.23 -27.71 11.09
CA THR A 343 -18.09 -28.67 10.44
C THR A 343 -17.58 -30.08 10.72
N HIS A 344 -18.49 -30.87 11.29
CA HIS A 344 -18.49 -32.30 11.64
C HIS A 344 -17.76 -32.75 12.90
#